data_AF-A0A3R7SUY7-F1
#
_entry.id   AF-A0A3R7SUY7-F1
#
_cell.length_a   1.000
_cell.length_b   1.000
_cell.length_c   1.000
_cell.angle_alpha   90.00
_cell.angle_beta   90.00
_cell.angle_gamma   90.00
#
_symmetry.space_group_name_H-M   'P 1'
#
loop_
_entity.id
_entity.type
_entity.pdbx_description
1 polymer ?
#
loop_
_entity_poly.entity_id
_entity_poly.type
_entity_poly.pdbx_seq_one_letter_code
_entity_poly.pdbx_strand_id
1 'polypeptide(L)'
;MGFIVPMQSQIIKTEELSEVVVYATNYKYLNSIDTQEEASIPVEMLRRKVAAFDVKSSEFYQDDYDVYNINFYIPEGKILAAYDKDGKIIRTAERFKNVNLPNSVKTAVLDRFPEWTITKDTYITHYYDNKGVTKKYKLKLENGDKVLRIKVDENGDFL
;
A
#
# COMPACT_ATOMS: atom_id res chain seq x y z
N MET A 1 -11.21 57.06 11.06
CA MET A 1 -11.67 56.05 10.10
C MET A 1 -10.55 55.04 9.91
N GLY A 2 -10.49 54.00 10.73
CA GLY A 2 -9.50 52.92 10.63
C GLY A 2 -10.25 51.61 10.42
N PHE A 3 -10.08 51.01 9.24
CA PHE A 3 -10.70 49.74 8.87
C PHE A 3 -10.02 48.60 9.63
N ILE A 4 -10.80 47.83 10.38
CA ILE A 4 -10.38 46.57 10.99
C ILE A 4 -10.79 45.47 10.01
N VAL A 5 -9.82 44.77 9.41
CA VAL A 5 -10.08 43.58 8.60
C VAL A 5 -10.05 42.37 9.54
N PRO A 6 -11.13 41.58 9.67
CA PRO A 6 -11.05 40.33 10.41
C PRO A 6 -10.26 39.31 9.59
N MET A 7 -9.13 38.85 10.13
CA MET A 7 -8.44 37.65 9.66
C MET A 7 -9.40 36.46 9.79
N GLN A 8 -9.88 35.93 8.67
CA GLN A 8 -10.57 34.64 8.66
C GLN A 8 -9.55 33.55 8.96
N SER A 9 -9.63 32.99 10.17
CA SER A 9 -8.98 31.73 10.51
C SER A 9 -9.51 30.65 9.57
N GLN A 10 -8.64 30.10 8.71
CA GLN A 10 -8.97 28.89 7.97
C GLN A 10 -9.12 27.76 8.98
N ILE A 11 -10.37 27.32 9.18
CA ILE A 11 -10.69 26.09 9.90
C ILE A 11 -10.06 24.96 9.09
N ILE A 12 -8.93 24.46 9.55
CA ILE A 12 -8.36 23.21 9.05
C ILE A 12 -9.40 22.14 9.40
N LYS A 13 -10.15 21.65 8.41
CA LYS A 13 -10.95 20.44 8.56
C LYS A 13 -9.97 19.30 8.76
N THR A 14 -9.66 18.99 10.01
CA THR A 14 -9.12 17.68 10.37
C THR A 14 -10.25 16.69 10.07
N GLU A 15 -10.18 16.01 8.93
CA GLU A 15 -11.03 14.84 8.70
C GLU A 15 -10.68 13.82 9.79
N GLU A 16 -11.53 13.72 10.80
CA GLU A 16 -11.49 12.64 11.76
C GLU A 16 -11.62 11.33 10.97
N LEU A 17 -10.56 10.52 10.99
CA LEU A 17 -10.56 9.19 10.40
C LEU A 17 -11.71 8.40 11.03
N SER A 18 -12.72 8.04 10.24
CA SER A 18 -13.85 7.24 10.71
C SER A 18 -13.31 5.97 11.37
N GLU A 19 -13.82 5.66 12.56
CA GLU A 19 -13.48 4.41 13.25
C GLU A 19 -13.76 3.22 12.33
N VAL A 20 -12.68 2.54 11.94
CA VAL A 20 -12.74 1.40 11.04
C VAL A 20 -13.13 0.19 11.85
N VAL A 21 -14.41 -0.20 11.80
CA VAL A 21 -14.85 -1.51 12.32
C VAL A 21 -14.14 -2.58 11.52
N VAL A 22 -13.11 -3.19 12.10
CA VAL A 22 -12.39 -4.30 11.45
C VAL A 22 -13.34 -5.49 11.44
N TYR A 23 -14.05 -5.69 10.34
CA TYR A 23 -14.80 -6.92 10.14
C TYR A 23 -13.82 -8.08 10.23
N ALA A 24 -14.12 -9.03 11.12
CA ALA A 24 -13.33 -10.24 11.33
C ALA A 24 -13.17 -11.08 10.04
N THR A 25 -13.86 -10.75 8.94
CA THR A 25 -13.81 -11.44 7.64
C THR A 25 -12.43 -11.37 6.97
N ASN A 26 -11.70 -10.26 7.11
CA ASN A 26 -10.47 -9.98 6.33
C ASN A 26 -9.18 -9.96 7.17
N TYR A 27 -9.20 -10.51 8.39
CA TYR A 27 -8.02 -10.61 9.27
C TYR A 27 -6.84 -11.35 8.60
N LYS A 28 -7.13 -12.38 7.79
CA LYS A 28 -6.10 -13.17 7.11
C LYS A 28 -5.28 -12.33 6.14
N TYR A 29 -5.95 -11.43 5.41
CA TYR A 29 -5.29 -10.46 4.54
C TYR A 29 -4.37 -9.55 5.35
N LEU A 30 -4.88 -8.91 6.42
CA LEU A 30 -4.08 -8.01 7.27
C LEU A 30 -2.86 -8.73 7.86
N ASN A 31 -3.05 -9.90 8.47
CA ASN A 31 -1.96 -10.66 9.09
C ASN A 31 -0.92 -11.16 8.08
N SER A 32 -1.32 -11.43 6.84
CA SER A 32 -0.40 -11.92 5.81
C SER A 32 0.49 -10.82 5.23
N ILE A 33 -0.02 -9.58 5.22
CA ILE A 33 0.64 -8.42 4.63
C ILE A 33 1.40 -7.61 5.66
N ASP A 34 1.10 -7.81 6.95
CA ASP A 34 1.81 -7.19 8.04
C ASP A 34 3.31 -7.45 7.89
N THR A 35 4.05 -6.39 7.62
CA THR A 35 5.50 -6.42 7.51
C THR A 35 6.04 -5.95 8.84
N GLN A 36 6.89 -6.76 9.48
CA GLN A 36 7.63 -6.35 10.69
C GLN A 36 8.43 -5.06 10.48
N GLU A 37 8.68 -4.69 9.22
CA GLU A 37 9.27 -3.41 8.84
C GLU A 37 8.16 -2.46 8.37
N GLU A 38 8.02 -1.40 9.17
CA GLU A 38 6.96 -0.40 9.19
C GLU A 38 6.62 0.12 7.78
N ALA A 39 5.48 -0.33 7.25
CA ALA A 39 4.81 0.38 6.17
C ALA A 39 4.50 1.80 6.65
N SER A 40 4.58 2.81 5.77
CA SER A 40 4.22 4.17 6.17
C SER A 40 2.77 4.22 6.65
N ILE A 41 2.47 5.11 7.61
CA ILE A 41 1.12 5.25 8.19
C ILE A 41 0.01 5.31 7.11
N PRO A 42 0.15 6.06 5.99
CA PRO A 42 -0.85 6.08 4.93
C PRO A 42 -1.09 4.71 4.25
N VAL A 43 -0.04 3.92 4.08
CA VAL A 43 -0.13 2.57 3.50
C VAL A 43 -0.90 1.64 4.43
N GLU A 44 -0.60 1.70 5.72
CA GLU A 44 -1.30 0.90 6.73
C GLU A 44 -2.78 1.29 6.84
N MET A 45 -3.08 2.59 6.87
CA MET A 45 -4.45 3.10 6.88
C MET A 45 -5.22 2.65 5.63
N LEU A 46 -4.60 2.69 4.45
CA LEU A 46 -5.23 2.22 3.22
C LEU A 46 -5.54 0.72 3.29
N ARG A 47 -4.63 -0.10 3.83
CA ARG A 47 -4.83 -1.54 4.00
C ARG A 47 -5.95 -1.85 5.00
N ARG A 48 -6.03 -1.12 6.11
CA ARG A 48 -7.13 -1.23 7.08
C ARG A 48 -8.47 -0.86 6.43
N LYS A 49 -8.50 0.21 5.62
CA LYS A 49 -9.70 0.61 4.85
C LYS A 49 -10.13 -0.49 3.87
N VAL A 50 -9.19 -1.11 3.16
CA VAL A 50 -9.45 -2.25 2.27
C VAL A 50 -10.03 -3.43 3.04
N ALA A 51 -9.47 -3.77 4.21
CA ALA A 51 -9.93 -4.90 5.01
C ALA A 51 -11.34 -4.71 5.58
N ALA A 52 -11.71 -3.47 5.90
CA ALA A 52 -13.01 -3.12 6.47
C ALA A 52 -14.05 -2.68 5.44
N PHE A 53 -13.69 -2.65 4.15
CA PHE A 53 -14.63 -2.26 3.11
C PHE A 53 -15.78 -3.27 3.03
N ASP A 54 -16.99 -2.78 3.26
CA ASP A 54 -18.20 -3.59 3.12
C ASP A 54 -18.72 -3.48 1.68
N VAL A 55 -18.53 -4.55 0.93
CA VAL A 55 -18.97 -4.65 -0.46
C VAL A 55 -20.49 -4.69 -0.56
N LYS A 56 -21.18 -5.26 0.43
CA LYS A 56 -22.64 -5.50 0.41
C LYS A 56 -23.44 -4.20 0.60
N SER A 57 -22.89 -3.23 1.33
CA SER A 57 -23.48 -1.91 1.48
C SER A 57 -23.05 -0.91 0.40
N SER A 58 -22.21 -1.33 -0.56
CA SER A 58 -21.74 -0.46 -1.61
C SER A 58 -22.75 -0.35 -2.77
N GLU A 59 -22.80 0.82 -3.39
CA GLU A 59 -23.59 1.08 -4.62
C GLU A 59 -23.18 0.21 -5.81
N PHE A 60 -22.05 -0.50 -5.71
CA PHE A 60 -21.50 -1.38 -6.74
C PHE A 60 -21.95 -2.84 -6.59
N TYR A 61 -22.70 -3.16 -5.53
CA TYR A 61 -23.19 -4.51 -5.26
C TYR A 61 -24.29 -4.91 -6.24
N GLN A 62 -24.16 -6.06 -6.90
CA GLN A 62 -25.22 -6.68 -7.70
C GLN A 62 -25.15 -8.18 -7.46
N ASP A 63 -26.24 -8.78 -6.93
CA ASP A 63 -26.27 -10.19 -6.47
C ASP A 63 -25.76 -11.22 -7.49
N ASP A 64 -25.75 -10.88 -8.79
CA ASP A 64 -25.30 -11.75 -9.87
C ASP A 64 -23.77 -11.79 -10.07
N TYR A 65 -22.99 -10.96 -9.36
CA TYR A 65 -21.52 -10.99 -9.45
C TYR A 65 -20.89 -11.90 -8.40
N ASP A 66 -20.07 -12.85 -8.88
CA ASP A 66 -19.26 -13.71 -8.02
C ASP A 66 -18.05 -12.97 -7.40
N VAL A 67 -17.55 -11.92 -8.08
CA VAL A 67 -16.33 -11.20 -7.70
C VAL A 67 -16.46 -9.70 -7.92
N TYR A 68 -16.16 -8.93 -6.88
CA TYR A 68 -16.17 -7.46 -6.90
C TYR A 68 -14.75 -6.92 -6.87
N ASN A 69 -14.37 -6.14 -7.89
CA ASN A 69 -13.03 -5.56 -7.98
C ASN A 69 -13.08 -4.07 -7.63
N ILE A 70 -12.47 -3.68 -6.51
CA ILE A 70 -12.51 -2.32 -5.97
C ILE A 70 -11.10 -1.73 -5.97
N ASN A 71 -10.97 -0.51 -6.48
CA ASN A 71 -9.72 0.24 -6.51
C ASN A 71 -9.67 1.27 -5.39
N PHE A 72 -8.64 1.19 -4.56
CA PHE A 72 -8.32 2.16 -3.53
C PHE A 72 -7.02 2.85 -3.90
N TYR A 73 -6.93 4.17 -3.69
CA TYR A 73 -5.76 4.96 -4.04
C TYR A 73 -5.49 6.06 -3.02
N ILE A 74 -4.21 6.33 -2.84
CA ILE A 74 -3.61 7.47 -2.13
C ILE A 74 -2.47 8.01 -3.02
N PRO A 75 -1.95 9.22 -2.78
CA PRO A 75 -0.82 9.74 -3.55
C PRO A 75 0.40 8.77 -3.61
N GLU A 76 0.64 8.05 -2.52
CA GLU A 76 1.77 7.13 -2.31
C GLU A 76 1.56 5.76 -2.98
N GLY A 77 0.33 5.39 -3.33
CA GLY A 77 0.06 4.08 -3.92
C GLY A 77 -1.40 3.71 -4.10
N LYS A 78 -1.62 2.47 -4.53
CA LYS A 78 -2.94 1.93 -4.83
C LYS A 78 -3.06 0.46 -4.49
N ILE A 79 -4.27 0.05 -4.15
CA ILE A 79 -4.65 -1.34 -3.91
C ILE A 79 -5.84 -1.66 -4.81
N LEU A 80 -5.69 -2.67 -5.66
CA LEU A 80 -6.81 -3.32 -6.33
C LEU A 80 -7.16 -4.57 -5.51
N ALA A 81 -8.32 -4.56 -4.88
CA ALA A 81 -8.82 -5.68 -4.09
C ALA A 81 -9.97 -6.37 -4.82
N ALA A 82 -9.96 -7.69 -4.83
CA ALA A 82 -11.08 -8.48 -5.28
C ALA A 82 -11.72 -9.18 -4.09
N TYR A 83 -13.03 -9.00 -3.95
CA TYR A 83 -13.86 -9.59 -2.90
C TYR A 83 -14.80 -10.62 -3.50
N ASP A 84 -15.11 -11.66 -2.75
CA ASP A 84 -16.25 -12.53 -3.09
C ASP A 84 -17.58 -11.89 -2.66
N LYS A 85 -18.69 -12.56 -3.00
CA LYS A 85 -20.05 -12.15 -2.62
C LYS A 85 -20.26 -11.99 -1.11
N ASP A 86 -19.41 -12.60 -0.28
CA ASP A 86 -19.51 -12.52 1.18
C ASP A 86 -18.67 -11.39 1.77
N GLY A 87 -17.99 -10.61 0.92
CA GLY A 87 -17.13 -9.50 1.34
C GLY A 87 -15.74 -9.94 1.80
N LYS A 88 -15.35 -11.19 1.52
CA LYS A 88 -14.01 -11.70 1.83
C LYS A 88 -13.05 -11.36 0.72
N ILE A 89 -11.86 -10.84 1.06
CA ILE A 89 -10.78 -10.59 0.12
C ILE A 89 -10.22 -11.92 -0.38
N ILE A 90 -10.36 -12.16 -1.68
CA ILE A 90 -9.81 -13.33 -2.37
C ILE A 90 -8.43 -13.06 -2.98
N ARG A 91 -8.18 -11.82 -3.41
CA ARG A 91 -6.86 -11.37 -3.92
C ARG A 91 -6.68 -9.86 -3.80
N THR A 92 -5.44 -9.42 -3.65
CA THR A 92 -5.07 -8.01 -3.84
C THR A 92 -3.86 -7.87 -4.76
N ALA A 93 -3.79 -6.73 -5.44
CA ALA A 93 -2.61 -6.25 -6.14
C ALA A 93 -2.32 -4.83 -5.65
N GLU A 94 -1.21 -4.67 -4.93
CA GLU A 94 -0.82 -3.44 -4.27
C GLU A 94 0.43 -2.87 -4.93
N ARG A 95 0.47 -1.55 -5.05
CA ARG A 95 1.63 -0.84 -5.55
C ARG A 95 1.84 0.46 -4.80
N PHE A 96 2.98 0.56 -4.14
CA PHE A 96 3.40 1.74 -3.39
C PHE A 96 4.73 2.26 -3.91
N LYS A 97 4.97 3.55 -3.75
CA LYS A 97 6.23 4.23 -4.07
C LYS A 97 6.85 4.76 -2.80
N ASN A 98 8.17 4.83 -2.76
CA ASN A 98 8.93 5.46 -1.68
C ASN A 98 8.59 4.85 -0.30
N VAL A 99 8.50 3.52 -0.24
CA VAL A 99 8.27 2.80 1.02
C VAL A 99 9.59 2.57 1.73
N ASN A 100 9.52 2.37 3.05
CA ASN A 100 10.68 1.92 3.78
C ASN A 100 11.06 0.50 3.31
N LEU A 101 12.26 0.37 2.75
CA LEU A 101 12.76 -0.92 2.27
C LEU A 101 13.23 -1.79 3.44
N PRO A 102 13.05 -3.11 3.35
CA PRO A 102 13.65 -4.04 4.28
C PRO A 102 15.15 -3.91 4.42
N ASN A 103 15.67 -4.21 5.61
CA ASN A 103 17.11 -4.27 5.84
C ASN A 103 17.77 -5.32 4.96
N SER A 104 17.13 -6.48 4.75
CA SER A 104 17.58 -7.51 3.81
C SER A 104 17.81 -6.95 2.40
N VAL A 105 16.84 -6.18 1.89
CA VAL A 105 16.91 -5.54 0.56
C VAL A 105 18.00 -4.46 0.54
N LYS A 106 18.06 -3.61 1.57
CA LYS A 106 19.08 -2.54 1.66
C LYS A 106 20.49 -3.13 1.66
N THR A 107 20.74 -4.16 2.47
CA THR A 107 22.03 -4.84 2.58
C THR A 107 22.39 -5.54 1.26
N ALA A 108 21.47 -6.30 0.65
CA ALA A 108 21.73 -6.97 -0.62
C ALA A 108 22.12 -6.00 -1.75
N VAL A 109 21.48 -4.82 -1.80
CA VAL A 109 21.81 -3.78 -2.77
C VAL A 109 23.18 -3.16 -2.48
N LEU A 110 23.48 -2.85 -1.22
CA LEU A 110 24.76 -2.28 -0.81
C LEU A 110 25.93 -3.23 -1.14
N ASP A 111 25.77 -4.53 -0.88
CA ASP A 111 26.80 -5.54 -1.10
C ASP A 111 27.09 -5.75 -2.60
N ARG A 112 26.04 -5.77 -3.43
CA ARG A 112 26.17 -6.04 -4.87
C ARG A 112 26.52 -4.80 -5.69
N PHE A 113 26.07 -3.63 -5.26
CA PHE A 113 26.23 -2.36 -5.96
C PHE A 113 26.82 -1.30 -5.02
N PRO A 114 28.05 -1.51 -4.50
CA PRO A 114 28.72 -0.50 -3.69
C PRO A 114 28.82 0.79 -4.51
N GLU A 115 28.58 1.94 -3.88
CA GLU A 115 28.56 3.29 -4.48
C GLU A 115 27.32 3.67 -5.31
N TRP A 116 26.34 2.77 -5.46
CA TRP A 116 25.08 3.11 -6.12
C TRP A 116 24.05 3.63 -5.11
N THR A 117 23.37 4.72 -5.46
CA THR A 117 22.30 5.31 -4.64
C THR A 117 20.94 4.80 -5.09
N ILE A 118 20.12 4.29 -4.17
CA ILE A 118 18.70 4.02 -4.44
C ILE A 118 17.97 5.36 -4.52
N THR A 119 17.56 5.79 -5.72
CA THR A 119 16.89 7.08 -5.92
C THR A 119 15.38 6.97 -6.00
N LYS A 120 14.86 5.79 -6.36
CA LYS A 120 13.42 5.48 -6.36
C LYS A 120 13.20 4.01 -6.04
N ASP A 121 12.16 3.74 -5.27
CA ASP A 121 11.64 2.40 -5.06
C ASP A 121 10.16 2.32 -5.43
N THR A 122 9.74 1.11 -5.79
CA THR A 122 8.34 0.76 -5.93
C THR A 122 8.15 -0.62 -5.32
N TYR A 123 7.33 -0.67 -4.28
CA TYR A 123 6.94 -1.90 -3.64
C TYR A 123 5.65 -2.43 -4.25
N ILE A 124 5.66 -3.72 -4.58
CA ILE A 124 4.56 -4.42 -5.20
C ILE A 124 4.27 -5.65 -4.36
N THR A 125 3.02 -5.77 -3.93
CA THR A 125 2.54 -6.89 -3.12
C THR A 125 1.35 -7.51 -3.82
N HIS A 126 1.31 -8.84 -3.84
CA HIS A 126 0.08 -9.54 -4.18
C HIS A 126 -0.29 -10.48 -3.05
N TYR A 127 -1.53 -10.37 -2.59
CA TYR A 127 -2.14 -11.35 -1.71
C TYR A 127 -3.07 -12.25 -2.52
N TYR A 128 -3.05 -13.53 -2.19
CA TYR A 128 -4.03 -14.52 -2.64
C TYR A 128 -4.43 -15.35 -1.44
N ASP A 129 -5.73 -15.48 -1.19
CA ASP A 129 -6.23 -16.22 -0.03
C ASP A 129 -5.70 -17.66 0.03
N ASN A 130 -5.48 -18.31 -1.11
CA ASN A 130 -4.98 -19.68 -1.20
C ASN A 130 -3.46 -19.84 -1.32
N LYS A 131 -2.71 -18.78 -1.66
CA LYS A 131 -1.27 -18.85 -1.95
C LYS A 131 -0.41 -17.97 -1.05
N GLY A 132 -1.04 -17.16 -0.19
CA GLY A 132 -0.34 -16.22 0.68
C GLY A 132 0.10 -14.96 -0.07
N VAL A 133 1.24 -14.41 0.33
CA VAL A 133 1.71 -13.10 -0.10
C VAL A 133 3.00 -13.21 -0.89
N THR A 134 3.11 -12.41 -1.95
CA THR A 134 4.36 -12.23 -2.70
C THR A 134 4.75 -10.76 -2.67
N LYS A 135 6.01 -10.49 -2.34
CA LYS A 135 6.57 -9.15 -2.20
C LYS A 135 7.69 -8.94 -3.20
N LYS A 136 7.68 -7.80 -3.89
CA LYS A 136 8.71 -7.42 -4.86
C LYS A 136 9.04 -5.95 -4.73
N TYR A 137 10.32 -5.64 -4.77
CA TYR A 137 10.88 -4.30 -4.73
C TYR A 137 11.51 -4.00 -6.07
N LYS A 138 11.02 -2.96 -6.75
CA LYS A 138 11.64 -2.44 -7.97
C LYS A 138 12.43 -1.19 -7.61
N LEU A 139 13.74 -1.25 -7.76
CA LEU A 139 14.63 -0.17 -7.36
C LEU A 139 15.26 0.49 -8.58
N LYS A 140 15.34 1.81 -8.57
CA LYS A 140 16.17 2.60 -9.48
C LYS A 140 17.43 2.99 -8.72
N LEU A 141 18.57 2.56 -9.26
CA LEU A 141 19.89 2.88 -8.75
C LEU A 141 20.56 3.91 -9.67
N GLU A 142 21.29 4.84 -9.08
CA GLU A 142 22.07 5.84 -9.80
C GLU A 142 23.51 5.89 -9.27
N ASN A 143 24.48 6.01 -10.19
CA ASN A 143 25.88 6.25 -9.89
C ASN A 143 26.44 7.20 -10.96
N GLY A 144 26.58 8.48 -10.60
CA GLY A 144 26.80 9.56 -11.56
C GLY A 144 25.68 9.60 -12.60
N ASP A 145 26.04 9.58 -13.88
CA ASP A 145 25.08 9.60 -15.01
C ASP A 145 24.51 8.21 -15.34
N LYS A 146 24.95 7.14 -14.66
CA LYS A 146 24.50 5.78 -14.93
C LYS A 146 23.25 5.46 -14.14
N VAL A 147 22.29 4.80 -14.81
CA VAL A 147 21.03 4.36 -14.21
C VAL A 147 20.89 2.85 -14.37
N LEU A 148 20.59 2.15 -13.28
CA LEU A 148 20.26 0.74 -13.27
C LEU A 148 18.87 0.52 -12.65
N ARG A 149 18.11 -0.45 -13.17
CA ARG A 149 16.85 -0.87 -12.56
C ARG A 149 16.95 -2.34 -12.18
N ILE A 150 16.71 -2.63 -10.92
CA ILE A 150 16.78 -3.98 -10.37
C ILE A 150 15.45 -4.37 -9.75
N LYS A 151 15.25 -5.67 -9.59
CA LYS A 151 14.15 -6.25 -8.85
C LYS A 151 14.73 -7.14 -7.76
N VAL A 152 14.18 -7.02 -6.57
CA VAL A 152 14.59 -7.77 -5.38
C VAL A 152 13.33 -8.27 -4.69
N ASP A 153 13.38 -9.45 -4.07
CA ASP A 153 12.32 -9.93 -3.18
C ASP A 153 12.53 -9.45 -1.73
N GLU A 154 11.72 -9.94 -0.79
CA GLU A 154 11.84 -9.56 0.63
C GLU A 154 13.07 -10.12 1.35
N ASN A 155 13.72 -11.14 0.79
CA ASN A 155 14.92 -11.75 1.38
C ASN A 155 16.22 -11.10 0.87
N GLY A 156 16.12 -10.19 -0.10
CA GLY A 156 17.28 -9.60 -0.75
C GLY A 156 17.73 -10.36 -2.00
N ASP A 157 16.97 -11.35 -2.46
CA ASP A 157 17.29 -12.11 -3.67
C ASP A 157 16.90 -11.33 -4.93
N PHE A 158 17.82 -11.28 -5.90
CA PHE A 158 17.62 -10.55 -7.15
C PHE A 158 16.82 -11.37 -8.17
N LEU A 159 15.80 -10.75 -8.79
CA LEU A 159 14.81 -11.38 -9.68
C LEU A 159 14.96 -11.00 -11.16
#